data_AF-A0A7V9AU53-F1
#
_entry.id   AF-A0A7V9AU53-F1
#
_cell.length_a   1.000
_cell.length_b   1.000
_cell.length_c   1.000
_cell.angle_alpha   90.00
_cell.angle_beta   90.00
_cell.angle_gamma   90.00
#
_symmetry.space_group_name_H-M   'P 1'
#
loop_
_entity.id
_entity.type
_entity.pdbx_description
1 polymer ?
#
loop_
_entity_poly.entity_id
_entity_poly.type
_entity_poly.pdbx_seq_one_letter_code
_entity_poly.pdbx_strand_id
1 'polypeptide(L)'
;MALAYTYRPRVLDELARHGLRPLPESDPQQLRDAVRDLYKYEIKRLRGELLAGKFPKSEYAARVVALRERYPILSLPMELWLSS
;
A
#
# COMPACT_ATOMS: atom_id res chain seq x y z
N MET A 1 -23.11 2.57 17.30
CA MET A 1 -23.31 3.28 16.03
C MET A 1 -22.17 2.88 15.11
N ALA A 2 -22.44 2.28 13.96
CA ALA A 2 -21.38 2.01 12.99
C ALA A 2 -21.05 3.34 12.29
N LEU A 3 -19.79 3.76 12.34
CA LEU A 3 -19.31 4.86 11.52
C LEU A 3 -19.24 4.35 10.08
N ALA A 4 -20.02 4.97 9.19
CA ALA A 4 -19.97 4.69 7.77
C ALA A 4 -19.04 5.72 7.10
N TYR A 5 -17.90 5.26 6.61
CA TYR A 5 -16.93 6.01 5.86
C TYR A 5 -17.26 5.99 4.37
N THR A 6 -17.26 7.16 3.74
CA THR A 6 -17.43 7.27 2.28
C THR A 6 -16.06 7.43 1.63
N TYR A 7 -15.52 6.34 1.08
CA TYR A 7 -14.25 6.35 0.39
C TYR A 7 -14.36 6.97 -1.00
N ARG A 8 -13.34 7.73 -1.41
CA ARG A 8 -13.25 8.24 -2.78
C ARG A 8 -13.04 7.08 -3.76
N PRO A 9 -13.66 7.11 -4.95
CA PRO A 9 -13.51 6.04 -5.95
C PRO A 9 -12.05 5.69 -6.27
N ARG A 10 -11.19 6.71 -6.43
CA ARG A 10 -9.75 6.49 -6.68
C ARG A 10 -9.06 5.70 -5.56
N VAL A 11 -9.45 5.90 -4.30
CA VAL A 11 -8.88 5.15 -3.18
C VAL A 11 -9.37 3.71 -3.20
N LEU A 12 -10.65 3.48 -3.51
CA LEU A 12 -11.19 2.13 -3.69
C LEU A 12 -10.45 1.37 -4.80
N ASP A 13 -10.19 2.02 -5.93
CA ASP A 13 -9.45 1.42 -7.05
C ASP A 13 -8.01 1.05 -6.66
N GLU A 14 -7.28 1.96 -5.98
CA GLU A 14 -5.92 1.67 -5.54
C GLU A 14 -5.88 0.56 -4.47
N LEU A 15 -6.82 0.56 -3.51
CA LEU A 15 -6.93 -0.51 -2.51
C LEU A 15 -7.24 -1.85 -3.18
N ALA A 16 -8.14 -1.87 -4.17
CA ALA A 16 -8.49 -3.07 -4.92
C ALA A 16 -7.30 -3.65 -5.70
N ARG A 17 -6.41 -2.80 -6.25
CA ARG A 17 -5.15 -3.24 -6.88
C ARG A 17 -4.21 -3.96 -5.91
N HIS A 18 -4.31 -3.65 -4.63
CA HIS A 18 -3.59 -4.33 -3.56
C HIS A 18 -4.36 -5.50 -2.94
N GLY A 19 -5.53 -5.84 -3.49
CA GLY A 19 -6.39 -6.93 -3.02
C GLY A 19 -7.29 -6.56 -1.82
N LEU A 20 -7.35 -5.29 -1.45
CA LEU A 20 -8.18 -4.80 -0.35
C LEU A 20 -9.51 -4.27 -0.90
N ARG A 21 -10.62 -4.70 -0.31
CA ARG A 21 -11.97 -4.20 -0.60
C ARG A 21 -12.57 -3.63 0.67
N PRO A 22 -12.42 -2.34 0.93
CA PRO A 22 -12.96 -1.73 2.14
C PRO A 22 -14.48 -1.67 2.06
N LEU A 23 -15.11 -1.93 3.20
CA LEU A 23 -16.54 -1.69 3.43
C LEU A 23 -16.73 -0.29 4.04
N PRO A 24 -17.93 0.29 4.00
CA PRO A 24 -18.20 1.57 4.66
C PRO A 24 -17.85 1.57 6.15
N GLU A 25 -17.96 0.45 6.84
CA GLU A 25 -17.57 0.29 8.24
C GLU A 25 -16.07 0.01 8.46
N SER A 26 -15.29 -0.17 7.38
CA SER A 26 -13.86 -0.37 7.49
C SER A 26 -13.19 0.94 7.89
N ASP A 27 -12.34 0.88 8.91
CA ASP A 27 -11.60 2.03 9.40
C ASP A 27 -10.45 2.41 8.43
N PRO A 28 -10.34 3.68 7.99
CA PRO A 28 -9.30 4.11 7.05
C PRO A 28 -7.87 3.91 7.57
N GLN A 29 -7.65 4.06 8.88
CA GLN A 29 -6.35 3.88 9.51
C GLN A 29 -5.96 2.39 9.46
N GLN A 30 -6.89 1.49 9.77
CA GLN A 30 -6.66 0.04 9.66
C GLN A 30 -6.32 -0.38 8.22
N LEU A 31 -7.02 0.16 7.22
CA LEU A 31 -6.71 -0.11 5.80
C LEU A 31 -5.32 0.40 5.41
N ARG A 32 -4.97 1.62 5.84
CA ARG A 32 -3.65 2.19 5.58
C ARG A 32 -2.54 1.36 6.22
N ASP A 33 -2.74 0.89 7.45
CA ASP A 33 -1.79 0.02 8.13
C ASP A 33 -1.66 -1.34 7.43
N ALA A 34 -2.76 -1.92 6.94
CA ALA A 34 -2.73 -3.14 6.14
C ALA A 34 -1.91 -2.95 4.84
N VAL A 35 -2.12 -1.85 4.10
CA VAL A 35 -1.30 -1.53 2.91
C VAL A 35 0.17 -1.33 3.28
N ARG A 36 0.44 -0.64 4.39
CA ARG A 36 1.80 -0.38 4.87
C ARG A 36 2.52 -1.68 5.22
N ASP A 37 1.83 -2.63 5.83
CA ASP A 37 2.41 -3.92 6.19
C ASP A 37 2.64 -4.80 4.95
N LEU A 38 1.76 -4.75 3.95
CA LEU A 38 2.01 -5.35 2.64
C LEU A 38 3.28 -4.77 1.99
N TYR A 39 3.44 -3.44 2.01
CA TYR A 39 4.64 -2.79 1.49
C TYR A 39 5.92 -3.22 2.25
N LYS A 40 5.88 -3.31 3.58
CA LYS A 40 7.02 -3.82 4.37
C LYS A 40 7.35 -5.27 4.02
N TYR A 41 6.34 -6.10 3.80
CA TYR A 41 6.54 -7.49 3.38
C TYR A 41 7.24 -7.56 2.02
N GLU A 42 6.81 -6.77 1.04
CA GLU A 42 7.45 -6.70 -0.29
C GLU A 42 8.91 -6.21 -0.20
N ILE A 43 9.21 -5.22 0.64
CA ILE A 43 10.60 -4.79 0.89
C ILE A 43 11.44 -5.90 1.52
N LYS A 44 10.90 -6.62 2.51
CA LYS A 44 11.59 -7.77 3.13
C LYS A 44 11.86 -8.86 2.11
N ARG A 45 10.88 -9.16 1.25
CA ARG A 45 11.01 -10.12 0.14
C ARG A 45 12.11 -9.68 -0.82
N LEU A 46 12.10 -8.42 -1.27
CA LEU A 46 13.12 -7.86 -2.16
C LEU A 46 14.52 -7.94 -1.55
N ARG A 47 14.65 -7.66 -0.25
CA ARG A 47 15.91 -7.84 0.47
C ARG A 47 16.33 -9.31 0.53
N GLY A 48 15.39 -10.23 0.73
CA GLY A 48 15.65 -11.67 0.68
C GLY A 48 16.16 -12.11 -0.69
N GLU A 49 15.60 -11.57 -1.78
CA GLU A 49 16.07 -11.84 -3.14
C GLU A 49 17.46 -11.28 -3.42
N LEU A 50 17.79 -10.11 -2.87
CA LEU A 50 19.14 -9.56 -2.90
C LEU A 50 20.13 -10.47 -2.17
N LEU A 51 19.77 -10.94 -0.96
CA LEU A 51 20.63 -11.85 -0.18
C LEU A 51 20.79 -13.22 -0.86
N ALA A 52 19.77 -13.68 -1.59
CA ALA A 52 19.82 -14.88 -2.42
C ALA A 52 20.58 -14.67 -3.74
N GLY A 53 21.10 -13.46 -4.01
CA GLY A 53 21.87 -13.16 -5.21
C GLY A 53 21.05 -13.14 -6.51
N LYS A 54 19.72 -13.01 -6.44
CA LYS A 54 18.87 -12.98 -7.64
C LYS A 54 19.12 -11.77 -8.55
N PHE A 55 19.70 -10.70 -8.01
CA PHE A 55 20.09 -9.51 -8.75
C PHE A 55 21.26 -8.78 -8.04
N PRO A 56 22.03 -7.95 -8.76
CA PRO A 56 23.13 -7.15 -8.20
C PRO A 56 22.66 -6.11 -7.17
N LYS A 57 23.46 -5.87 -6.13
CA LYS A 57 23.16 -4.85 -5.09
C LYS A 57 22.94 -3.44 -5.65
N SER A 58 23.59 -3.08 -6.75
CA SER A 58 23.40 -1.79 -7.44
C SER A 58 21.95 -1.59 -7.91
N GLU A 59 21.24 -2.67 -8.26
CA GLU A 59 19.83 -2.60 -8.68
C GLU A 59 18.85 -2.48 -7.50
N TYR A 60 19.29 -2.73 -6.27
CA TYR A 60 18.38 -2.75 -5.10
C TYR A 60 17.65 -1.42 -4.92
N ALA A 61 18.36 -0.29 -5.03
CA ALA A 61 17.76 1.03 -4.88
C ALA A 61 16.70 1.29 -5.95
N ALA A 62 17.01 0.99 -7.22
CA ALA A 62 16.06 1.15 -8.33
C ALA A 62 14.81 0.27 -8.16
N ARG A 63 14.98 -0.97 -7.70
CA ARG A 63 13.87 -1.90 -7.42
C ARG A 63 13.00 -1.44 -6.26
N VAL A 64 13.59 -0.87 -5.20
CA VAL A 64 12.83 -0.26 -4.09
C VAL A 64 12.03 0.94 -4.58
N VAL A 65 12.60 1.79 -5.45
CA VAL A 65 11.88 2.93 -6.05
C VAL A 65 10.70 2.45 -6.90
N ALA A 66 10.94 1.50 -7.81
CA ALA A 66 9.88 0.91 -8.63
C ALA A 66 8.79 0.24 -7.78
N LEU A 67 9.16 -0.38 -6.65
CA LEU A 67 8.18 -0.90 -5.70
C LEU A 67 7.36 0.24 -5.06
N ARG A 68 8.01 1.32 -4.62
CA ARG A 68 7.32 2.47 -4.01
C ARG A 68 6.33 3.13 -4.96
N GLU A 69 6.64 3.21 -6.25
CA GLU A 69 5.75 3.75 -7.29
C GLU A 69 4.45 2.94 -7.43
N ARG A 70 4.46 1.65 -7.06
CA ARG A 70 3.25 0.81 -7.04
C ARG A 70 2.34 1.08 -5.85
N TYR A 71 2.77 1.83 -4.84
CA TYR A 71 1.99 2.17 -3.65
C TYR A 71 1.74 3.69 -3.54
N PRO A 72 1.12 4.34 -4.54
CA PRO A 72 0.84 5.78 -4.48
C PRO A 72 -0.09 6.12 -3.31
N ILE A 73 -0.96 5.19 -2.92
CA ILE A 73 -1.92 5.33 -1.83
C ILE A 73 -1.26 5.57 -0.47
N LEU A 74 -0.03 5.04 -0.24
CA LEU A 74 0.73 5.30 1.00
C LEU A 74 1.29 6.72 1.07
N SER A 75 1.42 7.39 -0.08
CA SER A 75 1.84 8.79 -0.16
C SER A 75 0.67 9.77 -0.06
N LEU A 76 -0.57 9.28 -0.16
CA LEU A 76 -1.78 10.09 -0.04
C LEU A 76 -2.15 10.27 1.44
N PRO A 77 -2.28 11.51 1.96
CA PRO A 77 -2.83 11.78 3.28
C PRO A 77 -4.19 11.11 3.49
N MET A 78 -4.42 10.54 4.67
CA MET A 78 -5.63 9.76 4.97
C MET A 78 -6.91 10.59 4.86
N GLU A 79 -6.82 11.88 5.15
CA GLU A 79 -7.89 12.86 5.01
C GLU A 79 -8.40 12.96 3.57
N LEU A 80 -7.53 12.67 2.59
CA LEU A 80 -7.89 12.64 1.17
C LEU A 80 -8.46 11.30 0.72
N TRP A 81 -8.54 10.30 1.59
CA TRP A 81 -9.14 9.00 1.26
C TRP A 81 -10.66 9.05 1.29
N LEU A 82 -11.20 9.92 2.15
CA LEU A 82 -12.63 10.10 2.35
C LEU A 82 -13.17 11.23 1.46
N SER A 83 -14.41 11.07 1.02
CA SER A 83 -15.10 12.05 0.18
C SER A 83 -15.93 13.06 0.96
N SER A 84 -16.29 12.76 2.22
CA SER A 84 -17.05 13.65 3.09
C SER A 84 -16.94 13.23 4.55
#